data_AF-A0A7S1NUB9-F1
#
_entry.id   AF-A0A7S1NUB9-F1
#
_cell.length_a   1.000
_cell.length_b   1.000
_cell.length_c   1.000
_cell.angle_alpha   90.00
_cell.angle_beta   90.00
_cell.angle_gamma   90.00
#
_symmetry.space_group_name_H-M   'P 1'
#
loop_
_entity.id
_entity.type
_entity.pdbx_description
1 polymer ?
#
loop_
_entity_poly.entity_id
_entity_poly.type
_entity_poly.pdbx_seq_one_letter_code
_entity_poly.pdbx_strand_id
1 'polypeptide(L)'
;PESHGVETIDRIIVDLFADAIKAAYPGLPQTIVPAITTGRDFANGEYQCNSAMQLTRLVKDAGLPDPPKTPQECGERIVAALATSAAIEQCNVAPQGFINIKLRKQYVTESLYSMLKTGLKPPLQPKQRVLIDFSSPNIAKEMHVGHLRSTIIGECLSRTFEFCGHDVLRINHVGDWGTQFGMLISHLTDIYPDFKTNTPPISDLVAFYKESKQRFDADSEFKERAQKAVVKLQSGDEDSLQAWQKLCEVSRVEFEKIYDRLDVTVEERGESFYNPYMPGMVEELMERGLASESKGAKVVISGTHRPLTELSPADVERITQYYFLKEPLS
;
A
#
# COMPACT_ATOMS: atom_id res chain seq x y z
N PRO A 1 24.86 19.35 0.24
CA PRO A 1 23.52 19.01 0.75
C PRO A 1 23.66 18.19 2.03
N GLU A 2 23.45 18.82 3.19
CA GLU A 2 23.49 18.11 4.47
C GLU A 2 22.56 16.91 4.41
N SER A 3 23.05 15.71 4.71
CA SER A 3 22.20 14.52 4.75
C SER A 3 21.15 14.73 5.84
N HIS A 4 19.87 14.80 5.45
CA HIS A 4 18.77 15.10 6.39
C HIS A 4 18.43 13.94 7.33
N GLY A 5 19.02 12.75 7.13
CA GLY A 5 18.79 11.56 7.95
C GLY A 5 19.98 11.17 8.84
N VAL A 6 19.71 10.27 9.79
CA VAL A 6 20.70 9.64 10.66
C VAL A 6 20.77 8.15 10.36
N GLU A 7 21.95 7.56 10.48
CA GLU A 7 22.09 6.11 10.34
C GLU A 7 21.48 5.43 11.58
N THR A 8 20.67 4.40 11.36
CA THR A 8 20.03 3.68 12.47
C THR A 8 21.03 2.71 13.10
N ILE A 9 20.92 2.48 14.40
CA ILE A 9 21.78 1.51 15.12
C ILE A 9 21.67 0.13 14.49
N ASP A 10 20.45 -0.28 14.12
CA ASP A 10 20.20 -1.53 13.42
C ASP A 10 20.97 -1.61 12.10
N ARG A 11 20.93 -0.55 11.27
CA ARG A 11 21.65 -0.49 10.01
C ARG A 11 23.16 -0.58 10.20
N ILE A 12 23.71 0.16 11.16
CA ILE A 12 25.13 0.13 11.52
C ILE A 12 25.56 -1.30 11.88
N ILE A 13 24.77 -1.98 12.74
CA ILE A 13 25.08 -3.34 13.16
C ILE A 13 24.97 -4.31 11.99
N VAL A 14 23.90 -4.23 11.19
CA VAL A 14 23.70 -5.07 10.01
C VAL A 14 24.86 -4.95 9.03
N ASP A 15 25.28 -3.72 8.71
CA ASP A 15 26.37 -3.49 7.74
C ASP A 15 27.71 -3.98 8.30
N LEU A 16 28.02 -3.69 9.56
CA LEU A 16 29.24 -4.19 10.22
C LEU A 16 29.30 -5.72 10.25
N PHE A 17 28.20 -6.40 10.56
CA PHE A 17 28.16 -7.86 10.60
C PHE A 17 28.17 -8.47 9.19
N ALA A 18 27.57 -7.83 8.20
CA ALA A 18 27.62 -8.29 6.81
C ALA A 18 29.07 -8.28 6.30
N ASP A 19 29.80 -7.20 6.56
CA ASP A 19 31.22 -7.09 6.23
C ASP A 19 32.08 -8.10 7.00
N ALA A 20 31.81 -8.28 8.30
CA ALA A 20 32.51 -9.27 9.13
C ALA A 20 32.29 -10.72 8.65
N ILE A 21 31.06 -11.07 8.26
CA ILE A 21 30.75 -12.39 7.70
C ILE A 21 31.47 -12.59 6.36
N LYS A 22 31.48 -11.58 5.49
CA LYS A 22 32.19 -11.63 4.22
C LYS A 22 33.70 -11.79 4.41
N ALA A 23 34.28 -11.10 5.39
CA ALA A 23 35.69 -11.22 5.73
C ALA A 23 36.03 -12.58 6.35
N ALA A 24 35.17 -13.12 7.23
CA ALA A 24 35.35 -14.43 7.84
C ALA A 24 35.19 -15.58 6.84
N TYR A 25 34.33 -15.43 5.83
CA TYR A 25 33.98 -16.48 4.86
C TYR A 25 33.92 -15.96 3.40
N PRO A 26 35.07 -15.62 2.80
CA PRO A 26 35.14 -14.92 1.51
C PRO A 26 34.67 -15.74 0.29
N GLY A 27 34.45 -17.04 0.44
CA GLY A 27 33.99 -17.91 -0.65
C GLY A 27 32.50 -18.25 -0.63
N LEU A 28 31.69 -17.61 0.22
CA LEU A 28 30.24 -17.74 0.15
C LEU A 28 29.69 -17.03 -1.12
N PRO A 29 28.86 -17.71 -1.94
CA PRO A 29 28.45 -17.21 -3.25
C PRO A 29 27.40 -16.09 -3.20
N GLN A 30 26.79 -15.83 -2.04
CA GLN A 30 25.73 -14.85 -1.85
C GLN A 30 26.06 -13.92 -0.69
N THR A 31 25.71 -12.65 -0.84
CA THR A 31 25.72 -11.69 0.28
C THR A 31 24.72 -12.15 1.32
N ILE A 32 25.22 -12.54 2.48
CA ILE A 32 24.38 -12.96 3.61
C ILE A 32 23.92 -11.70 4.35
N VAL A 33 22.61 -11.53 4.46
CA VAL A 33 22.02 -10.52 5.33
C VAL A 33 22.06 -11.06 6.76
N PRO A 34 22.79 -10.40 7.70
CA PRO A 34 22.85 -10.86 9.07
C PRO A 34 21.46 -10.80 9.73
N ALA A 35 21.09 -11.85 10.45
CA ALA A 35 19.87 -11.90 11.24
C ALA A 35 20.07 -11.16 12.56
N ILE A 36 19.93 -9.83 12.54
CA ILE A 36 20.00 -8.97 13.72
C ILE A 36 18.62 -8.83 14.36
N THR A 37 18.58 -8.92 15.69
CA THR A 37 17.37 -8.72 16.49
C THR A 37 17.69 -7.90 17.72
N THR A 38 16.74 -7.11 18.22
CA THR A 38 16.88 -6.47 19.54
C THR A 38 16.78 -7.54 20.64
N GLY A 39 17.73 -7.53 21.56
CA GLY A 39 17.76 -8.45 22.70
C GLY A 39 16.55 -8.22 23.61
N ARG A 40 16.02 -9.30 24.19
CA ARG A 40 14.96 -9.22 25.22
C ARG A 40 15.52 -9.05 26.63
N ASP A 41 16.80 -9.38 26.81
CA ASP A 41 17.53 -9.32 28.07
C ASP A 41 18.77 -8.42 27.92
N PHE A 42 18.63 -7.17 28.37
CA PHE A 42 19.68 -6.15 28.33
C PHE A 42 20.92 -6.52 29.15
N ALA A 43 20.86 -7.51 30.05
CA ALA A 43 22.03 -7.95 30.80
C ALA A 43 23.09 -8.61 29.89
N ASN A 44 22.65 -9.26 28.81
CA ASN A 44 23.51 -9.99 27.89
C ASN A 44 23.90 -9.17 26.64
N GLY A 45 23.13 -8.14 26.30
CA GLY A 45 23.38 -7.20 25.20
C GLY A 45 22.07 -6.60 24.65
N GLU A 46 22.13 -5.39 24.10
CA GLU A 46 20.95 -4.72 23.51
C GLU A 46 20.54 -5.32 22.15
N TYR A 47 21.48 -5.93 21.43
CA TYR A 47 21.25 -6.57 20.13
C TYR A 47 21.82 -7.98 20.11
N GLN A 48 21.31 -8.81 19.20
CA GLN A 48 21.76 -10.19 19.02
C GLN A 48 21.83 -10.53 17.53
N CYS A 49 22.96 -11.07 17.08
CA CYS A 49 23.11 -11.67 15.76
C CYS A 49 22.92 -13.18 15.84
N ASN A 50 21.96 -13.69 15.05
CA ASN A 50 21.52 -15.09 15.03
C ASN A 50 22.08 -15.88 13.84
N SER A 51 22.97 -15.26 13.06
CA SER A 51 23.42 -15.80 11.77
C SER A 51 24.32 -17.02 11.90
N ALA A 52 25.06 -17.16 13.00
CA ALA A 52 26.13 -18.16 13.10
C ALA A 52 25.61 -19.60 12.91
N MET A 53 24.43 -19.93 13.44
CA MET A 53 23.83 -21.27 13.31
C MET A 53 23.56 -21.67 11.85
N GLN A 54 22.99 -20.75 11.07
CA GLN A 54 22.71 -20.98 9.65
C GLN A 54 24.01 -20.98 8.84
N LEU A 55 24.92 -20.06 9.15
CA LEU A 55 26.22 -19.94 8.50
C LEU A 55 27.09 -21.18 8.68
N THR A 56 27.10 -21.83 9.86
CA THR A 56 27.86 -23.07 10.05
C THR A 56 27.45 -24.15 9.06
N ARG A 57 26.15 -24.25 8.75
CA ARG A 57 25.64 -25.21 7.76
C ARG A 57 26.01 -24.77 6.34
N LEU A 58 25.75 -23.50 6.01
CA LEU A 58 26.04 -22.95 4.68
C LEU A 58 27.52 -23.06 4.30
N VAL A 59 28.43 -22.75 5.22
CA VAL A 59 29.88 -22.80 4.98
C VAL A 59 30.35 -24.24 4.74
N LYS A 60 29.77 -25.20 5.48
CA LYS A 60 30.03 -26.63 5.29
C LYS A 60 29.50 -27.13 3.95
N ASP A 61 28.26 -26.78 3.60
CA ASP A 61 27.60 -27.21 2.37
C ASP A 61 28.26 -26.60 1.12
N ALA A 62 28.80 -25.38 1.25
CA ALA A 62 29.58 -24.73 0.20
C ALA A 62 30.98 -25.34 0.00
N GLY A 63 31.41 -26.28 0.85
CA GLY A 63 32.71 -26.94 0.73
C GLY A 63 33.91 -26.00 0.93
N LEU A 64 33.74 -24.95 1.72
CA LEU A 64 34.79 -23.97 1.98
C LEU A 64 35.97 -24.59 2.75
N PRO A 65 37.22 -24.11 2.52
CA PRO A 65 38.36 -24.56 3.29
C PRO A 65 38.20 -24.16 4.76
N ASP A 66 38.48 -25.09 5.68
CA ASP A 66 38.38 -24.89 7.13
C ASP A 66 36.97 -24.39 7.61
N PRO A 67 35.89 -25.17 7.39
CA PRO A 67 34.57 -24.80 7.85
C PRO A 67 34.49 -24.83 9.39
N PRO A 68 33.75 -23.92 10.04
CA PRO A 68 33.58 -23.93 11.49
C PRO A 68 32.88 -25.23 11.93
N LYS A 69 33.37 -25.85 13.01
CA LYS A 69 32.83 -27.12 13.52
C LYS A 69 31.58 -26.92 14.36
N THR A 70 31.45 -25.77 15.01
CA THR A 70 30.31 -25.42 15.86
C THR A 70 29.75 -24.03 15.52
N PRO A 71 28.48 -23.75 15.85
CA PRO A 71 27.92 -22.41 15.78
C PRO A 71 28.68 -21.38 16.63
N GLN A 72 29.23 -21.80 17.77
CA GLN A 72 30.08 -20.95 18.61
C GLN A 72 31.36 -20.54 17.87
N GLU A 73 32.09 -21.51 17.29
CA GLU A 73 33.30 -21.22 16.52
C GLU A 73 33.00 -20.32 15.32
N CYS A 74 31.84 -20.51 14.67
CA CYS A 74 31.37 -19.62 13.61
C CYS A 74 31.17 -18.19 14.09
N GLY A 75 30.50 -18.01 15.24
CA GLY A 75 30.31 -16.70 15.85
C GLY A 75 31.62 -16.04 16.29
N GLU A 76 32.56 -16.80 16.84
CA GLU A 76 33.88 -16.31 17.26
C GLU A 76 34.70 -15.81 16.05
N ARG A 77 34.68 -16.53 14.92
CA ARG A 77 35.32 -16.08 13.67
C ARG A 77 34.69 -14.78 13.14
N ILE A 78 33.36 -14.65 13.19
CA ILE A 78 32.66 -13.42 12.80
C ILE A 78 33.07 -12.25 13.71
N VAL A 79 33.06 -12.44 15.02
CA VAL A 79 33.46 -11.38 15.98
C VAL A 79 34.93 -11.01 15.82
N ALA A 80 35.82 -11.97 15.54
CA ALA A 80 37.23 -11.69 15.28
C ALA A 80 37.45 -10.89 13.97
N ALA A 81 36.58 -11.05 12.98
CA ALA A 81 36.61 -10.30 11.73
C ALA A 81 35.86 -8.95 11.79
N LEU A 82 35.21 -8.65 12.92
CA LEU A 82 34.41 -7.44 13.09
C LEU A 82 35.31 -6.21 13.19
N ALA A 83 35.07 -5.21 12.35
CA ALA A 83 35.77 -3.93 12.42
C ALA A 83 35.44 -3.16 13.71
N THR A 84 36.39 -2.37 14.19
CA THR A 84 36.16 -1.48 15.33
C THR A 84 35.08 -0.44 15.01
N SER A 85 34.12 -0.26 15.92
CA SER A 85 33.00 0.68 15.75
C SER A 85 32.83 1.57 16.98
N ALA A 86 32.41 2.82 16.74
CA ALA A 86 32.02 3.74 17.82
C ALA A 86 30.76 3.24 18.56
N ALA A 87 29.85 2.55 17.86
CA ALA A 87 28.56 2.11 18.40
C ALA A 87 28.65 0.87 19.30
N ILE A 88 29.60 -0.03 19.03
CA ILE A 88 29.71 -1.33 19.71
C ILE A 88 30.77 -1.25 20.83
N GLU A 89 30.39 -1.67 22.04
CA GLU A 89 31.28 -1.80 23.20
C GLU A 89 31.96 -3.18 23.22
N GLN A 90 31.15 -4.24 23.11
CA GLN A 90 31.61 -5.62 23.18
C GLN A 90 30.62 -6.56 22.46
N CYS A 91 31.13 -7.68 21.97
CA CYS A 91 30.35 -8.79 21.43
C CYS A 91 30.71 -10.07 22.17
N ASN A 92 29.71 -10.79 22.68
CA ASN A 92 29.89 -12.05 23.41
C ASN A 92 29.21 -13.19 22.64
N VAL A 93 29.96 -14.25 22.34
CA VAL A 93 29.44 -15.41 21.62
C VAL A 93 28.97 -16.45 22.63
N ALA A 94 27.69 -16.81 22.58
CA ALA A 94 27.11 -17.88 23.38
C ALA A 94 27.45 -19.27 22.77
N PRO A 95 27.45 -20.35 23.56
CA PRO A 95 27.72 -21.71 23.06
C PRO A 95 26.80 -22.16 21.92
N GLN A 96 25.58 -21.63 21.86
CA GLN A 96 24.61 -21.93 20.80
C GLN A 96 24.88 -21.17 19.48
N GLY A 97 25.85 -20.25 19.45
CA GLY A 97 26.17 -19.41 18.30
C GLY A 97 25.42 -18.06 18.25
N PHE A 98 24.72 -17.68 19.33
CA PHE A 98 24.19 -16.32 19.43
C PHE A 98 25.32 -15.34 19.72
N ILE A 99 25.40 -14.26 18.95
CA ILE A 99 26.38 -13.20 19.20
C ILE A 99 25.62 -12.04 19.84
N ASN A 100 25.78 -11.88 21.16
CA ASN A 100 25.17 -10.79 21.90
C ASN A 100 26.03 -9.54 21.77
N ILE A 101 25.41 -8.42 21.40
CA ILE A 101 26.06 -7.17 21.04
C ILE A 101 25.66 -6.13 22.07
N LYS A 102 26.66 -5.57 22.74
CA LYS A 102 26.47 -4.49 23.70
C LYS A 102 26.86 -3.15 23.08
N LEU A 103 25.97 -2.18 23.19
CA LEU A 103 26.21 -0.82 22.71
C LEU A 103 27.11 -0.04 23.65
N ARG A 104 27.93 0.85 23.08
CA ARG A 104 28.74 1.79 23.84
C ARG A 104 27.84 2.86 24.46
N LYS A 105 27.88 2.99 25.80
CA LYS A 105 27.10 4.01 26.53
C LYS A 105 27.33 5.42 26.02
N GLN A 106 28.57 5.76 25.67
CA GLN A 106 28.92 7.06 25.11
C GLN A 106 28.18 7.33 23.79
N TYR A 107 28.15 6.36 22.87
CA TYR A 107 27.45 6.48 21.60
C TYR A 107 25.94 6.72 21.78
N VAL A 108 25.31 5.97 22.70
CA VAL A 108 23.89 6.14 23.03
C VAL A 108 23.63 7.53 23.62
N THR A 109 24.49 7.99 24.52
CA THR A 109 24.35 9.31 25.17
C THR A 109 24.53 10.45 24.17
N GLU A 110 25.51 10.36 23.28
CA GLU A 110 25.75 11.33 22.20
C GLU A 110 24.58 11.35 21.20
N SER A 111 24.01 10.19 20.87
CA SER A 111 22.83 10.07 20.01
C SER A 111 21.61 10.76 20.64
N LEU A 112 21.35 10.52 21.93
CA LEU A 112 20.27 11.17 22.67
C LEU A 112 20.47 12.69 22.75
N TYR A 113 21.69 13.15 23.04
CA TYR A 113 22.02 14.57 23.08
C TYR A 113 21.79 15.23 21.70
N SER A 114 22.18 14.55 20.62
CA SER A 114 21.95 15.01 19.25
C SER A 114 20.44 15.13 18.92
N MET A 115 19.63 14.13 19.32
CA MET A 115 18.18 14.15 19.14
C MET A 115 17.52 15.30 19.92
N LEU A 116 17.95 15.56 21.15
CA LEU A 116 17.43 16.67 21.95
C LEU A 116 17.83 18.04 21.39
N LYS A 117 19.02 18.16 20.81
CA LYS A 117 19.56 19.42 20.29
C LYS A 117 19.06 19.75 18.87
N THR A 118 18.96 18.75 18.01
CA THR A 118 18.67 18.93 16.57
C THR A 118 17.29 18.41 16.15
N GLY A 119 16.53 17.84 17.08
CA GLY A 119 15.27 17.17 16.82
C GLY A 119 15.46 15.72 16.37
N LEU A 120 14.33 14.99 16.29
CA LEU A 120 14.31 13.64 15.73
C LEU A 120 14.47 13.73 14.21
N LYS A 121 15.46 13.01 13.68
CA LYS A 121 15.71 12.91 12.24
C LYS A 121 15.32 11.53 11.73
N PRO A 122 14.84 11.42 10.48
CA PRO A 122 14.52 10.13 9.89
C PRO A 122 15.79 9.29 9.62
N PRO A 123 15.63 7.98 9.36
CA PRO A 123 16.70 7.16 8.81
C PRO A 123 17.29 7.77 7.53
N LEU A 124 18.60 7.61 7.34
CA LEU A 124 19.24 7.95 6.07
C LEU A 124 18.80 6.96 4.99
N GLN A 125 18.14 7.45 3.95
CA GLN A 125 17.70 6.65 2.81
C GLN A 125 17.61 7.45 1.51
N PRO A 126 17.70 6.81 0.34
CA PRO A 126 17.49 7.48 -0.94
C PRO A 126 16.07 8.03 -1.03
N LYS A 127 15.94 9.29 -1.47
CA LYS A 127 14.64 9.89 -1.75
C LYS A 127 13.96 9.10 -2.88
N GLN A 128 12.69 8.78 -2.67
CA GLN A 128 11.83 8.12 -3.66
C GLN A 128 10.53 8.89 -3.81
N ARG A 129 9.82 8.65 -4.91
CA ARG A 129 8.44 9.12 -5.10
C ARG A 129 7.49 8.00 -4.71
N VAL A 130 6.58 8.29 -3.77
CA VAL A 130 5.65 7.31 -3.20
C VAL A 130 4.22 7.78 -3.44
N LEU A 131 3.44 7.00 -4.17
CA LEU A 131 2.01 7.24 -4.35
C LEU A 131 1.26 6.41 -3.31
N ILE A 132 0.35 7.05 -2.57
CA ILE A 132 -0.53 6.38 -1.60
C ILE A 132 -1.96 6.71 -1.99
N ASP A 133 -2.68 5.69 -2.46
CA ASP A 133 -4.11 5.75 -2.75
C ASP A 133 -4.90 5.37 -1.49
N PHE A 134 -5.72 6.30 -0.99
CA PHE A 134 -6.48 6.06 0.22
C PHE A 134 -7.76 6.90 0.29
N SER A 135 -8.59 6.58 1.29
CA SER A 135 -9.95 7.10 1.48
C SER A 135 -10.93 6.59 0.42
N SER A 136 -10.81 7.07 -0.81
CA SER A 136 -11.49 6.61 -2.03
C SER A 136 -12.99 6.35 -1.85
N PRO A 137 -13.77 7.31 -1.30
CA PRO A 137 -15.22 7.17 -1.18
C PRO A 137 -15.91 7.24 -2.55
N ASN A 138 -17.11 6.67 -2.61
CA ASN A 138 -17.97 6.80 -3.78
C ASN A 138 -18.81 8.08 -3.69
N ILE A 139 -18.86 8.87 -4.77
CA ILE A 139 -19.73 10.04 -4.86
C ILE A 139 -21.20 9.59 -4.73
N ALA A 140 -22.02 10.44 -4.10
CA ALA A 140 -23.44 10.19 -3.84
C ALA A 140 -23.75 8.97 -2.95
N LYS A 141 -22.76 8.44 -2.21
CA LYS A 141 -22.96 7.45 -1.15
C LYS A 141 -22.39 7.95 0.17
N GLU A 142 -22.93 7.45 1.27
CA GLU A 142 -22.38 7.74 2.61
C GLU A 142 -20.95 7.20 2.75
N MET A 143 -20.06 8.04 3.26
CA MET A 143 -18.73 7.60 3.67
C MET A 143 -18.85 6.75 4.94
N HIS A 144 -18.72 5.43 4.80
CA HIS A 144 -18.78 4.49 5.93
C HIS A 144 -17.41 4.20 6.56
N VAL A 145 -17.41 3.47 7.69
CA VAL A 145 -16.22 3.08 8.48
C VAL A 145 -15.11 2.39 7.68
N GLY A 146 -15.45 1.68 6.60
CA GLY A 146 -14.47 1.11 5.67
C GLY A 146 -13.55 2.17 5.04
N HIS A 147 -14.11 3.29 4.56
CA HIS A 147 -13.34 4.41 4.01
C HIS A 147 -12.57 5.13 5.11
N LEU A 148 -13.13 5.24 6.32
CA LEU A 148 -12.44 5.86 7.46
C LEU A 148 -11.16 5.09 7.83
N ARG A 149 -11.22 3.75 7.84
CA ARG A 149 -10.02 2.91 8.07
C ARG A 149 -8.94 3.19 7.03
N SER A 150 -9.32 3.20 5.75
CA SER A 150 -8.41 3.54 4.65
C SER A 150 -7.82 4.94 4.83
N THR A 151 -8.67 5.91 5.21
CA THR A 151 -8.30 7.31 5.43
C THR A 151 -7.20 7.46 6.49
N ILE A 152 -7.41 6.87 7.67
CA ILE A 152 -6.45 6.98 8.78
C ILE A 152 -5.13 6.26 8.44
N ILE A 153 -5.19 5.05 7.90
CA ILE A 153 -4.00 4.28 7.57
C ILE A 153 -3.18 4.99 6.48
N GLY A 154 -3.85 5.44 5.41
CA GLY A 154 -3.21 6.15 4.31
C GLY A 154 -2.56 7.45 4.75
N GLU A 155 -3.22 8.23 5.61
CA GLU A 155 -2.66 9.46 6.17
C GLU A 155 -1.43 9.17 7.06
N CYS A 156 -1.50 8.17 7.94
CA CYS A 156 -0.36 7.78 8.77
C CYS A 156 0.84 7.34 7.93
N LEU A 157 0.61 6.55 6.87
CA LEU A 157 1.67 6.14 5.95
C LEU A 157 2.24 7.35 5.22
N SER A 158 1.40 8.26 4.72
CA SER A 158 1.81 9.47 4.01
C SER A 158 2.75 10.34 4.86
N ARG A 159 2.33 10.66 6.09
CA ARG A 159 3.17 11.41 7.04
C ARG A 159 4.46 10.69 7.39
N THR A 160 4.43 9.36 7.49
CA THR A 160 5.64 8.56 7.78
C THR A 160 6.63 8.64 6.62
N PHE A 161 6.19 8.48 5.38
CA PHE A 161 7.04 8.59 4.20
C PHE A 161 7.57 10.03 4.00
N GLU A 162 6.75 11.05 4.27
CA GLU A 162 7.18 12.45 4.24
C GLU A 162 8.22 12.77 5.32
N PHE A 163 8.00 12.30 6.56
CA PHE A 163 8.99 12.42 7.64
C PHE A 163 10.31 11.74 7.24
N CYS A 164 10.22 10.61 6.55
CA CYS A 164 11.32 9.87 5.96
C CYS A 164 12.01 10.56 4.76
N GLY A 165 11.52 11.72 4.32
CA GLY A 165 12.11 12.54 3.25
C GLY A 165 11.68 12.20 1.83
N HIS A 166 10.67 11.33 1.66
CA HIS A 166 10.15 10.95 0.34
C HIS A 166 9.26 12.05 -0.27
N ASP A 167 9.12 12.03 -1.59
CA ASP A 167 8.12 12.82 -2.31
C ASP A 167 6.80 12.02 -2.35
N VAL A 168 5.83 12.42 -1.54
CA VAL A 168 4.59 11.65 -1.35
C VAL A 168 3.44 12.29 -2.11
N LEU A 169 2.78 11.49 -2.94
CA LEU A 169 1.55 11.85 -3.64
C LEU A 169 0.37 11.14 -2.97
N ARG A 170 -0.49 11.91 -2.33
CA ARG A 170 -1.65 11.45 -1.58
C ARG A 170 -2.87 11.46 -2.48
N ILE A 171 -3.27 10.32 -3.02
CA ILE A 171 -4.34 10.22 -4.00
C ILE A 171 -5.63 9.76 -3.33
N ASN A 172 -6.71 10.49 -3.59
CA ASN A 172 -8.07 10.08 -3.28
C ASN A 172 -8.76 9.61 -4.56
N HIS A 173 -8.81 8.29 -4.77
CA HIS A 173 -9.36 7.68 -5.97
C HIS A 173 -10.88 7.50 -5.85
N VAL A 174 -11.58 8.63 -5.85
CA VAL A 174 -13.04 8.66 -5.65
C VAL A 174 -13.79 7.92 -6.76
N GLY A 175 -14.86 7.23 -6.36
CA GLY A 175 -15.81 6.59 -7.29
C GLY A 175 -16.75 7.64 -7.88
N ASP A 176 -16.28 8.37 -8.88
CA ASP A 176 -16.99 9.47 -9.55
C ASP A 176 -17.42 9.16 -10.98
N TRP A 177 -17.27 7.92 -11.46
CA TRP A 177 -17.59 7.57 -12.86
C TRP A 177 -18.41 6.28 -13.03
N GLY A 178 -19.40 6.07 -12.15
CA GLY A 178 -20.27 4.90 -12.19
C GLY A 178 -21.63 5.10 -12.86
N THR A 179 -22.34 3.99 -13.13
CA THR A 179 -23.68 4.00 -13.76
C THR A 179 -24.75 4.68 -12.91
N GLN A 180 -24.51 4.84 -11.60
CA GLN A 180 -25.40 5.59 -10.70
C GLN A 180 -25.61 7.05 -11.13
N PHE A 181 -24.65 7.64 -11.86
CA PHE A 181 -24.80 9.02 -12.30
C PHE A 181 -25.93 9.21 -13.31
N GLY A 182 -26.29 8.16 -14.08
CA GLY A 182 -27.42 8.24 -15.01
C GLY A 182 -28.75 8.56 -14.32
N MET A 183 -29.04 7.89 -13.20
CA MET A 183 -30.25 8.17 -12.43
C MET A 183 -30.16 9.50 -11.68
N LEU A 184 -29.00 9.86 -11.15
CA LEU A 184 -28.81 11.14 -10.46
C LEU A 184 -28.98 12.33 -11.41
N ILE A 185 -28.38 12.29 -12.60
CA ILE A 185 -28.50 13.34 -13.63
C ILE A 185 -29.94 13.46 -14.11
N SER A 186 -30.61 12.32 -14.38
CA SER A 186 -32.02 12.32 -14.80
C SER A 186 -32.93 12.88 -13.72
N HIS A 187 -32.66 12.56 -12.45
CA HIS A 187 -33.40 13.08 -11.32
C HIS A 187 -33.17 14.59 -11.11
N LEU A 188 -31.91 15.04 -11.23
CA LEU A 188 -31.53 16.44 -11.12
C LEU A 188 -32.23 17.29 -12.18
N THR A 189 -32.27 16.80 -13.42
CA THR A 189 -32.91 17.51 -14.53
C THR A 189 -34.42 17.65 -14.33
N ASP A 190 -35.07 16.66 -13.70
CA ASP A 190 -36.50 16.70 -13.45
C ASP A 190 -36.87 17.67 -12.30
N ILE A 191 -36.08 17.68 -11.21
CA ILE A 191 -36.37 18.49 -10.02
C ILE A 191 -35.86 19.93 -10.18
N TYR A 192 -34.72 20.10 -10.83
CA TYR A 192 -34.07 21.39 -11.05
C TYR A 192 -33.78 21.59 -12.54
N PRO A 193 -34.80 21.87 -13.38
CA PRO A 193 -34.59 22.07 -14.82
C PRO A 193 -33.63 23.22 -15.15
N ASP A 194 -33.46 24.17 -14.22
CA ASP A 194 -32.60 25.34 -14.28
C ASP A 194 -31.25 25.15 -13.59
N PHE A 195 -30.84 23.89 -13.32
CA PHE A 195 -29.56 23.57 -12.63
C PHE A 195 -28.32 24.20 -13.30
N LYS A 196 -28.40 24.55 -14.59
CA LYS A 196 -27.31 25.20 -15.32
C LYS A 196 -27.07 26.63 -14.83
N THR A 197 -28.14 27.37 -14.58
CA THR A 197 -28.08 28.78 -14.15
C THR A 197 -28.05 28.93 -12.64
N ASN A 198 -28.72 28.02 -11.93
CA ASN A 198 -28.84 28.06 -10.48
C ASN A 198 -28.14 26.85 -9.86
N THR A 199 -27.40 27.06 -8.76
CA THR A 199 -26.84 25.93 -8.00
C THR A 199 -27.98 25.24 -7.26
N PRO A 200 -28.24 23.95 -7.52
CA PRO A 200 -29.34 23.23 -6.90
C PRO A 200 -29.06 23.10 -5.39
N PRO A 201 -30.05 23.37 -4.52
CA PRO A 201 -29.90 23.32 -3.06
C PRO A 201 -29.90 21.88 -2.53
N ILE A 202 -29.00 21.04 -3.03
CA ILE A 202 -28.86 19.65 -2.59
C ILE A 202 -27.99 19.63 -1.34
N SER A 203 -28.63 19.64 -0.17
CA SER A 203 -27.93 19.53 1.12
C SER A 203 -27.65 18.09 1.52
N ASP A 204 -28.46 17.14 1.05
CA ASP A 204 -28.32 15.71 1.35
C ASP A 204 -28.33 14.89 0.06
N LEU A 205 -27.13 14.64 -0.46
CA LEU A 205 -26.95 13.85 -1.68
C LEU A 205 -27.33 12.37 -1.48
N VAL A 206 -27.36 11.88 -0.24
CA VAL A 206 -27.74 10.49 0.07
C VAL A 206 -29.24 10.33 -0.03
N ALA A 207 -30.02 11.27 0.51
CA ALA A 207 -31.46 11.32 0.31
C ALA A 207 -31.80 11.44 -1.17
N PHE A 208 -31.12 12.35 -1.88
CA PHE A 208 -31.27 12.53 -3.32
C PHE A 208 -30.97 11.25 -4.12
N TYR A 209 -29.92 10.50 -3.74
CA TYR A 209 -29.62 9.20 -4.30
C TYR A 209 -30.75 8.19 -4.04
N LYS A 210 -31.24 8.09 -2.80
CA LYS A 210 -32.33 7.16 -2.42
C LYS A 210 -33.61 7.44 -3.22
N GLU A 211 -33.97 8.71 -3.40
CA GLU A 211 -35.11 9.14 -4.22
C GLU A 211 -34.92 8.76 -5.70
N SER A 212 -33.76 9.07 -6.28
CA SER A 212 -33.44 8.69 -7.66
C SER A 212 -33.49 7.17 -7.87
N LYS A 213 -33.04 6.39 -6.87
CA LYS A 213 -33.04 4.93 -6.90
C LYS A 213 -34.46 4.36 -6.83
N GLN A 214 -35.32 4.91 -5.97
CA GLN A 214 -36.73 4.51 -5.91
C GLN A 214 -37.43 4.75 -7.26
N ARG A 215 -37.18 5.90 -7.90
CA ARG A 215 -37.71 6.19 -9.25
C ARG A 215 -37.15 5.23 -10.29
N PHE A 216 -35.85 4.92 -10.23
CA PHE A 216 -35.22 3.95 -11.14
C PHE A 216 -35.83 2.55 -11.06
N ASP A 217 -36.23 2.12 -9.86
CA ASP A 217 -36.82 0.80 -9.66
C ASP A 217 -38.32 0.76 -9.96
N ALA A 218 -39.04 1.88 -9.80
CA ALA A 218 -40.50 1.95 -9.96
C ALA A 218 -41.00 2.44 -11.33
N ASP A 219 -40.22 3.28 -12.04
CA ASP A 219 -40.63 3.94 -13.29
C ASP A 219 -39.75 3.46 -14.46
N SER A 220 -40.36 2.72 -15.40
CA SER A 220 -39.67 2.17 -16.57
C SER A 220 -39.18 3.25 -17.53
N GLU A 221 -39.90 4.37 -17.68
CA GLU A 221 -39.49 5.47 -18.54
C GLU A 221 -38.31 6.21 -17.93
N PHE A 222 -38.33 6.46 -16.62
CA PHE A 222 -37.19 7.03 -15.91
C PHE A 222 -35.96 6.13 -15.98
N LYS A 223 -36.13 4.81 -15.84
CA LYS A 223 -35.04 3.84 -15.99
C LYS A 223 -34.37 3.92 -17.35
N GLU A 224 -35.15 3.98 -18.44
CA GLU A 224 -34.61 4.11 -19.79
C GLU A 224 -33.87 5.45 -19.98
N ARG A 225 -34.43 6.55 -19.46
CA ARG A 225 -33.76 7.86 -19.47
C ARG A 225 -32.44 7.84 -18.70
N ALA A 226 -32.42 7.23 -17.52
CA ALA A 226 -31.22 7.09 -16.70
C ALA A 226 -30.12 6.30 -17.41
N GLN A 227 -30.45 5.21 -18.10
CA GLN A 227 -29.49 4.46 -18.91
C GLN A 227 -28.94 5.30 -20.07
N LYS A 228 -29.81 6.04 -20.77
CA LYS A 228 -29.38 6.97 -21.84
C LYS A 228 -28.50 8.10 -21.29
N ALA A 229 -28.77 8.60 -20.09
CA ALA A 229 -27.96 9.63 -19.44
C ALA A 229 -26.53 9.16 -19.13
N VAL A 230 -26.33 7.88 -18.75
CA VAL A 230 -24.97 7.32 -18.60
C VAL A 230 -24.21 7.39 -19.93
N VAL A 231 -24.85 6.98 -21.02
CA VAL A 231 -24.22 7.00 -22.35
C VAL A 231 -23.88 8.43 -22.78
N LYS A 232 -24.79 9.39 -22.53
CA LYS A 232 -24.54 10.81 -22.80
C LYS A 232 -23.33 11.33 -22.02
N LEU A 233 -23.27 11.05 -20.72
CA LEU A 233 -22.15 11.43 -19.86
C LEU A 233 -20.83 10.85 -20.39
N GLN A 234 -20.81 9.56 -20.75
CA GLN A 234 -19.64 8.89 -21.31
C GLN A 234 -19.23 9.41 -22.69
N SER A 235 -20.19 9.90 -23.48
CA SER A 235 -19.92 10.54 -24.77
C SER A 235 -19.45 11.99 -24.67
N GLY A 236 -19.39 12.56 -23.47
CA GLY A 236 -18.95 13.94 -23.24
C GLY A 236 -20.02 14.99 -23.55
N ASP A 237 -21.31 14.64 -23.42
CA ASP A 237 -22.41 15.60 -23.53
C ASP A 237 -22.28 16.72 -22.48
N GLU A 238 -22.25 17.97 -22.93
CA GLU A 238 -21.94 19.13 -22.09
C GLU A 238 -22.92 19.29 -20.92
N ASP A 239 -24.21 19.10 -21.19
CA ASP A 239 -25.27 19.20 -20.17
C ASP A 239 -25.13 18.12 -19.10
N SER A 240 -24.85 16.90 -19.53
CA SER A 240 -24.63 15.76 -18.63
C SER A 240 -23.36 15.95 -17.78
N LEU A 241 -22.29 16.50 -18.36
CA LEU A 241 -21.05 16.82 -17.65
C LEU A 241 -21.26 17.93 -16.61
N GLN A 242 -22.00 18.99 -16.94
CA GLN A 242 -22.33 20.05 -15.99
C GLN A 242 -23.17 19.53 -14.82
N ALA A 243 -24.16 18.67 -15.09
CA ALA A 243 -24.96 18.01 -14.05
C ALA A 243 -24.08 17.12 -13.14
N TRP A 244 -23.21 16.31 -13.74
CA TRP A 244 -22.24 15.47 -13.03
C TRP A 244 -21.31 16.28 -12.12
N GLN A 245 -20.73 17.38 -12.63
CA GLN A 245 -19.82 18.24 -11.87
C GLN A 245 -20.48 18.80 -10.61
N LYS A 246 -21.73 19.29 -10.71
CA LYS A 246 -22.48 19.82 -9.56
C LYS A 246 -22.76 18.74 -8.52
N LEU A 247 -23.13 17.53 -8.96
CA LEU A 247 -23.34 16.39 -8.05
C LEU A 247 -22.03 16.01 -7.32
N CYS A 248 -20.90 15.98 -8.04
CA CYS A 248 -19.60 15.73 -7.43
C CYS A 248 -19.21 16.83 -6.44
N GLU A 249 -19.45 18.10 -6.75
CA GLU A 249 -19.14 19.24 -5.88
C GLU A 249 -19.88 19.16 -4.54
N VAL A 250 -21.16 18.79 -4.54
CA VAL A 250 -21.92 18.57 -3.30
C VAL A 250 -21.28 17.48 -2.44
N SER A 251 -20.88 16.36 -3.04
CA SER A 251 -20.17 15.29 -2.32
C SER A 251 -18.81 15.76 -1.77
N ARG A 252 -18.04 16.52 -2.55
CA ARG A 252 -16.72 17.03 -2.15
C ARG A 252 -16.82 17.92 -0.92
N VAL A 253 -17.81 18.81 -0.86
CA VAL A 253 -18.03 19.67 0.31
C VAL A 253 -18.28 18.85 1.58
N GLU A 254 -19.04 17.75 1.50
CA GLU A 254 -19.26 16.87 2.66
C GLU A 254 -18.01 16.05 3.04
N PHE A 255 -17.25 15.56 2.05
CA PHE A 255 -16.00 14.85 2.32
C PHE A 255 -14.95 15.77 2.94
N GLU A 256 -14.84 17.01 2.50
CA GLU A 256 -13.89 17.99 3.03
C GLU A 256 -14.12 18.24 4.52
N LYS A 257 -15.37 18.34 4.98
CA LYS A 257 -15.68 18.44 6.42
C LYS A 257 -15.13 17.28 7.23
N ILE A 258 -15.09 16.07 6.64
CA ILE A 258 -14.53 14.88 7.29
C ILE A 258 -13.00 14.96 7.28
N TYR A 259 -12.40 15.34 6.15
CA TYR A 259 -10.95 15.49 6.03
C TYR A 259 -10.39 16.58 6.95
N ASP A 260 -11.04 17.75 7.03
CA ASP A 260 -10.73 18.83 7.96
C ASP A 260 -10.76 18.34 9.41
N ARG A 261 -11.81 17.60 9.78
CA ARG A 261 -11.96 17.06 11.15
C ARG A 261 -10.91 16.02 11.51
N LEU A 262 -10.39 15.30 10.51
CA LEU A 262 -9.37 14.26 10.69
C LEU A 262 -7.96 14.79 10.48
N ASP A 263 -7.78 16.07 10.11
CA ASP A 263 -6.50 16.66 9.70
C ASP A 263 -5.88 15.85 8.54
N VAL A 264 -6.67 15.58 7.50
CA VAL A 264 -6.25 14.79 6.33
C VAL A 264 -6.13 15.69 5.12
N THR A 265 -5.07 15.52 4.35
CA THR A 265 -4.86 16.22 3.07
C THR A 265 -4.75 15.19 1.95
N VAL A 266 -5.55 15.35 0.90
CA VAL A 266 -5.58 14.46 -0.26
C VAL A 266 -5.76 15.25 -1.56
N GLU A 267 -5.18 14.74 -2.63
CA GLU A 267 -5.44 15.19 -4.00
C GLU A 267 -6.48 14.26 -4.64
N GLU A 268 -7.65 14.81 -4.99
CA GLU A 268 -8.68 14.03 -5.67
C GLU A 268 -8.24 13.66 -7.09
N ARG A 269 -8.28 12.34 -7.38
CA ARG A 269 -8.07 11.79 -8.71
C ARG A 269 -8.98 10.59 -8.92
N GLY A 270 -10.26 10.87 -9.14
CA GLY A 270 -11.31 9.87 -9.31
C GLY A 270 -11.15 9.00 -10.56
N GLU A 271 -12.04 8.03 -10.71
CA GLU A 271 -12.18 7.18 -11.89
C GLU A 271 -12.27 8.02 -13.18
N SER A 272 -12.98 9.15 -13.13
CA SER A 272 -13.20 10.04 -14.27
C SER A 272 -11.91 10.61 -14.88
N PHE A 273 -10.87 10.81 -14.07
CA PHE A 273 -9.56 11.29 -14.51
C PHE A 273 -8.94 10.37 -15.56
N TYR A 274 -9.22 9.06 -15.48
CA TYR A 274 -8.59 8.06 -16.31
C TYR A 274 -9.30 7.81 -17.65
N ASN A 275 -10.47 8.41 -17.88
CA ASN A 275 -11.28 8.21 -19.09
C ASN A 275 -10.51 8.38 -20.41
N PRO A 276 -9.68 9.42 -20.60
CA PRO A 276 -8.93 9.59 -21.85
C PRO A 276 -7.91 8.47 -22.12
N TYR A 277 -7.48 7.74 -21.08
CA TYR A 277 -6.44 6.70 -21.18
C TYR A 277 -7.02 5.31 -21.39
N MET A 278 -8.29 5.08 -21.03
CA MET A 278 -8.94 3.77 -21.09
C MET A 278 -8.98 3.15 -22.50
N PRO A 279 -9.31 3.88 -23.58
CA PRO A 279 -9.32 3.31 -24.93
C PRO A 279 -7.94 2.77 -25.35
N GLY A 280 -6.88 3.56 -25.17
CA GLY A 280 -5.51 3.18 -25.53
C GLY A 280 -5.00 1.97 -24.72
N MET A 281 -5.35 1.89 -23.44
CA MET A 281 -5.03 0.71 -22.61
C MET A 281 -5.70 -0.56 -23.15
N VAL A 282 -6.98 -0.48 -23.51
CA VAL A 282 -7.73 -1.63 -24.05
C VAL A 282 -7.15 -2.07 -25.40
N GLU A 283 -6.79 -1.13 -26.26
CA GLU A 283 -6.12 -1.39 -27.54
C GLU A 283 -4.78 -2.09 -27.33
N GLU A 284 -3.92 -1.56 -26.46
CA GLU A 284 -2.61 -2.16 -26.16
C GLU A 284 -2.74 -3.60 -25.64
N LEU A 285 -3.71 -3.86 -24.76
CA LEU A 285 -3.95 -5.21 -24.23
C LEU A 285 -4.41 -6.19 -25.31
N MET A 286 -5.22 -5.75 -26.26
CA MET A 286 -5.67 -6.56 -27.40
C MET A 286 -4.52 -6.82 -28.38
N GLU A 287 -3.73 -5.80 -28.72
CA GLU A 287 -2.58 -5.91 -29.63
C GLU A 287 -1.50 -6.85 -29.09
N ARG A 288 -1.29 -6.86 -27.77
CA ARG A 288 -0.35 -7.77 -27.11
C ARG A 288 -0.88 -9.19 -26.92
N GLY A 289 -2.13 -9.47 -27.34
CA GLY A 289 -2.77 -10.76 -27.13
C GLY A 289 -3.02 -11.10 -25.66
N LEU A 290 -3.06 -10.10 -24.78
CA LEU A 290 -3.33 -10.27 -23.35
C LEU A 290 -4.83 -10.22 -23.03
N ALA A 291 -5.61 -9.56 -23.87
CA ALA A 291 -7.08 -9.52 -23.79
C ALA A 291 -7.72 -10.31 -24.95
N SER A 292 -8.93 -10.82 -24.70
CA SER A 292 -9.74 -11.54 -25.70
C SER A 292 -11.23 -11.18 -25.57
N GLU A 293 -11.99 -11.46 -26.63
CA GLU A 293 -13.44 -11.29 -26.59
C GLU A 293 -14.13 -12.53 -25.99
N SER A 294 -15.07 -12.30 -25.08
CA SER A 294 -15.91 -13.32 -24.47
C SER A 294 -17.32 -12.77 -24.25
N LYS A 295 -18.31 -13.36 -24.94
CA LYS A 295 -19.73 -12.99 -24.85
C LYS A 295 -19.98 -11.48 -25.06
N GLY A 296 -19.25 -10.85 -25.97
CA GLY A 296 -19.37 -9.42 -26.28
C GLY A 296 -18.62 -8.48 -25.32
N ALA A 297 -17.89 -9.01 -24.33
CA ALA A 297 -16.98 -8.24 -23.47
C ALA A 297 -15.52 -8.50 -23.85
N LYS A 298 -14.65 -7.49 -23.70
CA LYS A 298 -13.19 -7.64 -23.78
C LYS A 298 -12.67 -7.97 -22.38
N VAL A 299 -11.99 -9.10 -22.21
CA VAL A 299 -11.56 -9.61 -20.91
C VAL A 299 -10.08 -9.98 -20.90
N VAL A 300 -9.42 -9.77 -19.76
CA VAL A 300 -8.09 -10.33 -19.47
C VAL A 300 -8.29 -11.46 -18.47
N ILE A 301 -7.82 -12.66 -18.81
CA ILE A 301 -7.93 -13.82 -17.95
C ILE A 301 -6.60 -14.04 -17.24
N SER A 302 -6.50 -13.59 -15.99
CA SER A 302 -5.35 -13.85 -15.13
C SER A 302 -5.45 -15.27 -14.55
N GLY A 303 -5.05 -16.27 -15.33
CA GLY A 303 -5.04 -17.68 -14.90
C GLY A 303 -4.88 -18.66 -16.06
N THR A 304 -4.46 -19.89 -15.77
CA THR A 304 -4.42 -20.96 -16.78
C THR A 304 -5.85 -21.41 -17.12
N HIS A 305 -6.17 -21.47 -18.41
CA HIS A 305 -7.41 -22.09 -18.88
C HIS A 305 -7.32 -23.60 -18.63
N ARG A 306 -7.94 -24.08 -17.57
CA ARG A 306 -8.18 -25.53 -17.38
C ARG A 306 -9.60 -25.86 -17.84
N PRO A 307 -9.76 -26.72 -18.86
CA PRO A 307 -11.04 -27.36 -19.13
C PRO A 307 -11.61 -27.98 -17.84
N LEU A 308 -12.93 -27.98 -17.68
CA LEU A 308 -13.60 -28.67 -16.54
C LEU A 308 -13.18 -30.14 -16.42
N THR A 309 -12.81 -30.77 -17.53
CA THR A 309 -12.29 -32.14 -17.60
C THR A 309 -10.90 -32.31 -17.01
N GLU A 310 -10.15 -31.23 -16.79
CA GLU A 310 -8.79 -31.21 -16.24
C GLU A 310 -8.75 -30.68 -14.79
N LEU A 311 -9.91 -30.38 -14.21
CA LEU A 311 -9.99 -29.97 -12.82
C LEU A 311 -9.81 -31.19 -11.92
N SER A 312 -8.83 -31.12 -11.02
CA SER A 312 -8.67 -32.12 -9.97
C SER A 312 -9.80 -31.98 -8.94
N PRO A 313 -10.09 -33.02 -8.14
CA PRO A 313 -11.03 -32.91 -7.03
C PRO A 313 -10.72 -31.74 -6.07
N ALA A 314 -9.45 -31.42 -5.86
CA ALA A 314 -9.02 -30.28 -5.03
C ALA A 314 -9.30 -28.91 -5.68
N ASP A 315 -9.22 -28.81 -7.00
CA ASP A 315 -9.61 -27.59 -7.73
C ASP A 315 -11.12 -27.38 -7.64
N VAL A 316 -11.92 -28.45 -7.76
CA VAL A 316 -13.38 -28.42 -7.59
C VAL A 316 -13.77 -28.00 -6.17
N GLU A 317 -13.08 -28.52 -5.15
CA GLU A 317 -13.29 -28.17 -3.74
C GLU A 317 -12.99 -26.69 -3.45
N ARG A 318 -11.89 -26.14 -4.00
CA ARG A 318 -11.60 -24.69 -3.90
C ARG A 318 -12.65 -23.82 -4.57
N ILE A 319 -13.12 -24.21 -5.76
CA ILE A 319 -14.15 -23.47 -6.50
C ILE A 319 -15.47 -23.52 -5.73
N THR A 320 -15.83 -24.66 -5.15
CA THR A 320 -17.05 -24.78 -4.33
C THR A 320 -16.95 -23.98 -3.03
N GLN A 321 -15.79 -23.94 -2.37
CA GLN A 321 -15.58 -23.08 -1.20
C GLN A 321 -15.70 -21.58 -1.52
N TYR A 322 -15.23 -21.13 -2.69
CA TYR A 322 -15.31 -19.72 -3.08
C TYR A 322 -16.72 -19.26 -3.52
N TYR A 323 -17.52 -20.16 -4.13
CA TYR A 323 -18.84 -19.81 -4.67
C TYR A 323 -20.03 -20.21 -3.78
N PHE A 324 -19.87 -21.15 -2.85
CA PHE A 324 -20.97 -21.65 -2.01
C PHE A 324 -20.84 -21.33 -0.50
N LEU A 325 -19.86 -20.52 -0.07
CA LEU A 325 -19.77 -19.99 1.30
C LEU A 325 -20.16 -18.51 1.43
N LYS A 326 -21.25 -18.12 0.75
CA LYS A 326 -22.19 -17.16 1.33
C LYS A 326 -23.53 -17.87 1.39
N GLU A 327 -23.85 -18.43 2.55
CA GLU A 327 -25.18 -19.01 2.80
C GLU A 327 -26.29 -18.00 2.42
N PRO A 328 -27.36 -18.47 1.77
CA PRO A 328 -28.68 -17.91 2.00
C PRO A 328 -29.32 -18.60 3.22
N LEU A 329 -29.94 -17.75 4.06
CA LEU A 329 -31.06 -18.01 4.99
C LEU A 329 -30.76 -18.51 6.42
N SER A 330 -30.86 -17.56 7.35
CA SER A 330 -32.04 -17.48 8.25
C SER A 330 -32.62 -16.07 8.21
#